data_AF-A0AAN6JB98-F1
#
_entry.id   AF-A0AAN6JB98-F1
#
_cell.length_a   1.000
_cell.length_b   1.000
_cell.length_c   1.000
_cell.angle_alpha   90.00
_cell.angle_beta   90.00
_cell.angle_gamma   90.00
#
_symmetry.space_group_name_H-M   'P 1'
#
loop_
_entity.id
_entity.type
_entity.pdbx_description
1 polymer ?
#
loop_
_entity_poly.entity_id
_entity_poly.type
_entity_poly.pdbx_seq_one_letter_code
_entity_poly.pdbx_strand_id
1 'polypeptide(L)'
;MPALDILRLSEHEGESYRQDLELLFAASGDPRNVIKTITAIPETYSNSISITINDRDMDVAARNAIMLLVAITEPNIYNAVDCILHVWYSSNIQQKHPELLEAKIRPSSKM
;
A
#
# COMPACT_ATOMS: atom_id res chain seq x y z
N MET A 1 14.54 -8.76 -3.58
CA MET A 1 14.78 -8.40 -2.16
C MET A 1 13.60 -8.86 -1.32
N PRO A 2 13.79 -9.41 -0.12
CA PRO A 2 12.67 -9.70 0.77
C PRO A 2 12.00 -8.40 1.24
N ALA A 3 10.75 -8.51 1.70
CA ALA A 3 10.08 -7.41 2.36
C ALA A 3 10.67 -7.21 3.77
N LEU A 4 10.88 -5.95 4.16
CA LEU A 4 11.40 -5.56 5.46
C LEU A 4 10.36 -4.74 6.21
N ASP A 5 10.24 -5.02 7.51
CA ASP A 5 9.65 -4.07 8.44
C ASP A 5 10.70 -2.98 8.68
N ILE A 6 10.43 -1.78 8.20
CA ILE A 6 11.35 -0.63 8.31
C ILE A 6 11.23 0.02 9.69
N LEU A 7 10.05 -0.07 10.32
CA LEU A 7 9.78 0.56 11.61
C LEU A 7 10.37 -0.23 12.76
N ARG A 8 10.15 -1.56 12.79
CA ARG A 8 10.54 -2.47 13.89
C ARG A 8 10.22 -1.85 15.25
N LEU A 9 8.97 -1.45 15.42
CA LEU A 9 8.54 -0.51 16.47
C LEU A 9 9.01 -0.95 17.87
N SER A 10 8.84 -2.23 18.22
CA SER A 10 9.21 -2.77 19.52
C SER A 10 10.72 -2.76 19.78
N GLU A 11 11.54 -2.84 18.73
CA GLU A 11 13.00 -2.90 18.82
C GLU A 11 13.66 -1.52 18.80
N HIS A 12 13.02 -0.55 18.15
CA HIS A 12 13.56 0.81 18.02
C HIS A 12 12.97 1.78 19.06
N GLU A 13 11.65 1.89 19.13
CA GLU A 13 10.95 2.86 20.01
C GLU A 13 10.32 2.21 21.25
N GLY A 14 10.14 0.89 21.23
CA GLY A 14 9.57 0.10 22.31
C GLY A 14 8.05 -0.07 22.23
N GLU A 15 7.54 -1.10 22.91
CA GLU A 15 6.10 -1.43 22.93
C GLU A 15 5.23 -0.38 23.63
N SER A 16 5.86 0.47 24.46
CA SER A 16 5.24 1.60 25.15
C SER A 16 5.28 2.89 24.36
N TYR A 17 5.72 2.89 23.09
CA TYR A 17 5.67 4.09 22.25
C TYR A 17 4.21 4.55 22.06
N ARG A 18 3.95 5.83 22.32
CA ARG A 18 2.59 6.42 22.33
C ARG A 18 2.52 7.77 21.62
N GLN A 19 3.48 8.09 20.76
CA GLN A 19 3.40 9.28 19.91
C GLN A 19 2.93 8.89 18.51
N ASP A 20 2.57 9.88 17.70
CA ASP A 20 2.24 9.69 16.29
C ASP A 20 3.44 9.17 15.49
N LEU A 21 3.17 8.40 14.44
CA LEU A 21 4.18 7.85 13.54
C LEU A 21 4.13 8.54 12.18
N GLU A 22 5.28 9.01 11.71
CA GLU A 22 5.45 9.54 10.35
C GLU A 22 6.50 8.69 9.63
N LEU A 23 6.06 7.93 8.62
CA LEU A 23 6.90 6.97 7.91
C LEU A 23 7.13 7.42 6.46
N LEU A 24 8.40 7.53 6.06
CA LEU A 24 8.79 7.80 4.68
C LEU A 24 9.34 6.54 4.01
N PHE A 25 8.65 6.08 2.97
CA PHE A 25 9.14 5.07 2.04
C PHE A 25 9.67 5.75 0.79
N ALA A 26 10.93 6.17 0.85
CA ALA A 26 11.59 6.87 -0.24
C ALA A 26 12.03 5.90 -1.35
N ALA A 27 11.83 6.29 -2.61
CA ALA A 27 12.18 5.46 -3.78
C ALA A 27 11.58 4.04 -3.67
N SER A 28 10.29 3.99 -3.29
CA SER A 28 9.54 2.77 -3.07
C SER A 28 9.15 2.15 -4.41
N GLY A 29 10.08 1.35 -4.97
CA GLY A 29 9.85 0.64 -6.23
C GLY A 29 8.60 -0.26 -6.23
N ASP A 30 8.12 -0.70 -5.06
CA ASP A 30 6.89 -1.45 -4.85
C ASP A 30 6.43 -1.34 -3.39
N PRO A 31 5.22 -1.81 -3.02
CA PRO A 31 4.67 -1.61 -1.67
C PRO A 31 5.09 -2.69 -0.66
N ARG A 32 6.03 -3.61 -0.98
CA ARG A 32 6.33 -4.77 -0.11
C ARG A 32 6.73 -4.36 1.32
N ASN A 33 7.57 -3.33 1.44
CA ASN A 33 8.04 -2.83 2.72
C ASN A 33 6.95 -2.05 3.46
N VAL A 34 6.11 -1.33 2.73
CA VAL A 34 4.94 -0.63 3.29
C VAL A 34 4.00 -1.64 3.93
N ILE A 35 3.60 -2.66 3.18
CA ILE A 35 2.70 -3.72 3.65
C ILE A 35 3.32 -4.43 4.85
N LYS A 36 4.58 -4.87 4.73
CA LYS A 36 5.26 -5.59 5.82
C LYS A 36 5.34 -4.75 7.11
N THR A 37 5.68 -3.47 6.99
CA THR A 37 5.76 -2.55 8.12
C THR A 37 4.38 -2.36 8.77
N ILE A 38 3.34 -2.05 7.99
CA ILE A 38 1.98 -1.85 8.53
C ILE A 38 1.48 -3.10 9.26
N THR A 39 1.67 -4.28 8.68
CA THR A 39 1.22 -5.55 9.30
C THR A 39 2.02 -5.94 10.54
N ALA A 40 3.18 -5.32 10.77
CA ALA A 40 4.00 -5.54 11.95
C ALA A 40 3.68 -4.56 13.10
N ILE A 41 2.86 -3.54 12.84
CA ILE A 41 2.44 -2.60 13.88
C ILE A 41 1.51 -3.33 14.86
N PRO A 42 1.78 -3.28 16.18
CA PRO A 42 0.93 -3.92 17.17
C PRO A 42 -0.50 -3.37 17.13
N GLU A 43 -1.51 -4.23 17.28
CA GLU A 43 -2.91 -3.81 17.40
C GLU A 43 -3.16 -2.90 18.61
N THR A 44 -2.26 -2.93 19.60
CA THR A 44 -2.30 -2.07 20.79
C THR A 44 -1.84 -0.62 20.52
N TYR A 45 -1.24 -0.36 19.35
CA TYR A 45 -0.86 0.99 18.96
C TYR A 45 -2.10 1.78 18.51
N SER A 46 -2.39 2.87 19.21
CA SER A 46 -3.66 3.61 19.07
C SER A 46 -3.50 5.06 18.56
N ASN A 47 -2.29 5.49 18.24
CA ASN A 47 -2.04 6.86 17.75
C ASN A 47 -2.09 6.91 16.22
N SER A 48 -1.94 8.10 15.65
CA SER A 48 -2.00 8.24 14.20
C SER A 48 -0.76 7.67 13.52
N ILE A 49 -0.93 7.23 12.28
CA ILE A 49 0.14 6.76 11.41
C ILE A 49 -0.03 7.49 10.08
N SER A 50 0.96 8.30 9.74
CA SER A 50 1.08 8.97 8.45
C SER A 50 2.16 8.25 7.64
N ILE A 51 1.84 7.89 6.39
CA ILE A 51 2.76 7.19 5.50
C ILE A 51 2.90 7.98 4.21
N THR A 52 4.14 8.39 3.91
CA THR A 52 4.51 9.00 2.64
C THR A 52 5.26 7.98 1.79
N ILE A 53 4.76 7.74 0.58
CA ILE A 53 5.37 6.81 -0.39
C ILE A 53 5.71 7.61 -1.64
N ASN A 54 6.95 7.55 -2.09
CA ASN A 54 7.35 8.18 -3.36
C ASN A 54 8.22 7.26 -4.21
N ASP A 55 8.32 7.60 -5.50
CA ASP A 55 9.33 7.07 -6.40
C ASP A 55 9.76 8.19 -7.36
N ARG A 56 10.94 8.04 -7.97
CA ARG A 56 11.40 8.96 -9.04
C ARG A 56 10.55 8.80 -10.31
N ASP A 57 9.99 7.61 -10.50
CA ASP A 57 9.15 7.26 -11.63
C ASP A 57 7.68 7.37 -11.20
N MET A 58 6.94 8.29 -11.84
CA MET A 58 5.54 8.52 -11.53
C MET A 58 4.68 7.28 -11.80
N ASP A 59 5.03 6.47 -12.81
CA ASP A 59 4.27 5.26 -13.13
C ASP A 59 4.40 4.23 -12.01
N VAL A 60 5.57 4.16 -11.37
CA VAL A 60 5.81 3.32 -10.20
C VAL A 60 5.01 3.82 -9.00
N ALA A 61 5.05 5.13 -8.72
CA ALA A 61 4.28 5.74 -7.64
C ALA A 61 2.77 5.53 -7.83
N ALA A 62 2.27 5.76 -9.05
CA ALA A 62 0.86 5.56 -9.40
C ALA A 62 0.45 4.09 -9.27
N ARG A 63 1.27 3.15 -9.76
CA ARG A 63 1.02 1.70 -9.61
C ARG A 63 0.88 1.31 -8.14
N ASN A 64 1.77 1.81 -7.27
CA ASN A 64 1.70 1.54 -5.84
C ASN A 64 0.41 2.09 -5.23
N ALA A 65 0.02 3.32 -5.59
CA ALA A 65 -1.25 3.90 -5.15
C ALA A 65 -2.46 3.07 -5.60
N ILE A 66 -2.48 2.61 -6.86
CA ILE A 66 -3.56 1.76 -7.39
C ILE A 66 -3.66 0.45 -6.59
N MET A 67 -2.55 -0.23 -6.31
CA MET A 67 -2.56 -1.47 -5.54
C MET A 67 -3.12 -1.25 -4.11
N LEU A 68 -2.76 -0.15 -3.46
CA LEU A 68 -3.30 0.20 -2.14
C LEU A 68 -4.79 0.55 -2.20
N LEU A 69 -5.22 1.29 -3.22
CA LEU A 69 -6.62 1.63 -3.39
C LEU A 69 -7.47 0.38 -3.68
N VAL A 70 -6.97 -0.57 -4.47
CA VAL A 70 -7.64 -1.86 -4.66
C VAL A 70 -7.79 -2.60 -3.33
N ALA A 71 -6.73 -2.65 -2.52
CA ALA A 71 -6.76 -3.30 -1.20
C ALA A 71 -7.81 -2.69 -0.24
N ILE A 72 -8.09 -1.38 -0.37
CA ILE A 72 -9.03 -0.67 0.50
C ILE A 72 -10.47 -0.72 -0.05
N THR A 73 -10.64 -0.73 -1.38
CA THR A 73 -11.96 -0.53 -2.01
C THR A 73 -12.65 -1.83 -2.43
N GLU A 74 -11.91 -2.92 -2.64
CA GLU A 74 -12.48 -4.22 -3.01
C GLU A 74 -12.74 -5.06 -1.75
N PRO A 75 -14.02 -5.32 -1.39
CA PRO A 75 -14.35 -6.05 -0.18
C PRO A 75 -14.02 -7.55 -0.25
N ASN A 76 -13.94 -8.14 -1.45
CA ASN A 76 -13.55 -9.53 -1.61
C ASN A 76 -12.03 -9.65 -1.71
N ILE A 77 -11.42 -10.20 -0.66
CA ILE A 77 -9.97 -10.38 -0.57
C ILE A 77 -9.36 -11.15 -1.76
N TYR A 78 -10.07 -12.15 -2.31
CA TYR A 78 -9.57 -12.92 -3.45
C TYR A 78 -9.54 -12.07 -4.73
N ASN A 79 -10.57 -11.24 -4.95
CA ASN A 79 -10.60 -10.32 -6.08
C ASN A 79 -9.54 -9.22 -5.94
N ALA A 80 -9.38 -8.68 -4.73
CA ALA A 80 -8.38 -7.66 -4.44
C ALA A 80 -6.96 -8.19 -4.70
N VAL A 81 -6.63 -9.37 -4.17
CA VAL A 81 -5.32 -10.00 -4.36
C VAL A 81 -5.06 -10.33 -5.82
N ASP A 82 -6.03 -10.91 -6.54
CA ASP A 82 -5.91 -11.22 -7.96
C ASP A 82 -5.63 -9.96 -8.80
N CYS A 83 -6.40 -8.88 -8.55
CA CYS A 83 -6.20 -7.61 -9.23
C CYS A 83 -4.83 -6.98 -8.90
N ILE A 84 -4.43 -6.97 -7.62
CA ILE A 84 -3.12 -6.46 -7.19
C ILE A 84 -1.98 -7.24 -7.87
N LEU A 85 -2.06 -8.57 -7.96
CA LEU A 85 -1.02 -9.38 -8.62
C LEU A 85 -0.90 -9.04 -10.10
N HIS A 86 -2.02 -8.86 -10.81
CA HIS A 86 -2.03 -8.45 -12.21
C HIS A 86 -1.47 -7.03 -12.42
N VAL A 87 -1.79 -6.10 -11.54
CA VAL A 87 -1.24 -4.73 -11.55
C VAL A 87 0.26 -4.73 -11.23
N TRP A 88 0.69 -5.51 -10.24
CA TRP A 88 2.07 -5.56 -9.75
C TRP A 88 3.02 -6.15 -10.80
N TYR A 89 2.68 -7.31 -11.36
CA TYR A 89 3.54 -8.02 -12.29
C TYR A 89 3.39 -7.60 -13.76
N SER A 90 2.55 -6.59 -14.04
CA SER A 90 2.21 -6.15 -15.40
C SER A 90 1.86 -7.33 -16.33
N SER A 91 1.24 -8.37 -15.77
CA SER A 91 0.87 -9.58 -16.48
C SER A 91 -0.60 -9.46 -16.89
N ASN A 92 -0.84 -9.57 -18.20
CA ASN A 92 -2.13 -9.49 -18.90
C ASN A 92 -3.36 -9.19 -18.02
N ILE A 93 -3.81 -7.93 -18.06
CA ILE A 93 -4.96 -7.44 -17.33
C ILE A 93 -6.24 -8.07 -17.92
N GLN A 94 -6.83 -9.06 -17.23
CA GLN A 94 -8.11 -9.67 -17.64
C GLN A 94 -9.29 -8.68 -17.61
N GLN A 95 -10.34 -8.93 -18.40
CA GLN A 95 -11.50 -8.04 -18.61
C GLN A 95 -12.19 -7.53 -17.33
N LYS A 96 -12.18 -8.30 -16.25
CA LYS A 96 -12.74 -7.91 -14.94
C LYS A 96 -11.94 -6.84 -14.20
N HIS A 97 -10.64 -6.68 -14.50
CA HIS A 97 -9.79 -5.72 -13.78
C HIS A 97 -9.97 -4.27 -14.25
N PRO A 98 -10.06 -3.95 -15.56
CA PRO A 98 -10.37 -2.60 -16.01
C PRO A 98 -11.72 -2.12 -15.48
N GLU A 99 -12.72 -3.00 -15.40
CA GLU A 99 -14.03 -2.68 -14.80
C GLU A 99 -13.89 -2.25 -13.33
N LEU A 100 -13.12 -2.98 -12.53
CA LEU A 100 -12.84 -2.61 -11.13
C LEU A 100 -12.12 -1.27 -11.05
N LEU A 101 -11.05 -1.09 -11.85
CA LEU A 101 -10.24 0.13 -11.84
C LEU A 101 -11.06 1.36 -12.24
N GLU A 102 -11.88 1.24 -13.28
CA GLU A 102 -12.79 2.30 -13.74
C GLU A 102 -13.87 2.61 -12.70
N ALA A 103 -14.47 1.59 -12.08
CA ALA A 103 -15.59 1.79 -11.16
C ALA A 103 -15.16 2.33 -9.79
N LYS A 104 -13.97 1.98 -9.31
CA LYS A 104 -13.55 2.21 -7.92
C LYS A 104 -12.37 3.17 -7.79
N ILE A 105 -11.48 3.20 -8.77
CA ILE A 105 -10.18 3.88 -8.65
C ILE A 105 -10.11 5.14 -9.50
N ARG A 106 -10.79 5.16 -10.66
CA ARG A 106 -10.78 6.33 -11.56
C ARG A 106 -11.20 7.59 -10.81
N PRO A 107 -10.37 8.66 -10.82
CA PRO A 107 -10.76 9.94 -10.27
C PRO A 107 -12.04 10.41 -10.95
N SER A 108 -13.02 10.87 -10.16
CA SER A 108 -14.19 11.52 -10.74
C SER A 108 -13.72 12.81 -11.41
N SER A 109 -13.79 12.86 -12.73
CA SER A 109 -13.48 14.07 -13.48
C SER A 109 -14.56 15.12 -13.19
N LYS A 110 -14.39 15.86 -12.10
CA LYS A 110 -14.98 17.19 -11.95
C LYS A 110 -13.86 18.18 -12.24
N MET A 111 -13.83 18.62 -13.49
CA MET A 111 -13.20 19.86 -13.90
C MET A 111 -14.30 20.91 -13.99
#